data_AF-A0A382Y0Y2-F1
#
_entry.id   AF-A0A382Y0Y2-F1
#
_cell.length_a   1.000
_cell.length_b   1.000
_cell.length_c   1.000
_cell.angle_alpha   90.00
_cell.angle_beta   90.00
_cell.angle_gamma   90.00
#
_symmetry.space_group_name_H-M   'P 1'
#
loop_
_entity.id
_entity.type
_entity.pdbx_description
1 polymer ?
#
loop_
_entity_poly.entity_id
_entity_poly.type
_entity_poly.pdbx_seq_one_letter_code
_entity_poly.pdbx_strand_id
1 'polypeptide(L)'
;MERPKKFAEGFTGRTVIGAFFVGFIMMPGAIYMGLIAGVSLGAAAEWVTIILFSELARRSFSALTRQEIYLIYYIAGGLAGVVGGTMLAGGPFGQLVWHQYIVQSQAAAGFGITEHIPSWVAPAADSEAITGRSFLHKAWIPPIAVLVASQVLARV
;
A
#
# COMPACT_ATOMS: atom_id res chain seq x y z
N MET A 1 -28.35 16.07 7.80
CA MET A 1 -27.06 16.65 8.24
C MET A 1 -27.09 18.13 7.90
N GLU A 2 -26.99 19.01 8.90
CA GLU A 2 -26.95 20.46 8.66
C GLU A 2 -25.63 20.83 7.96
N ARG A 3 -25.67 21.67 6.91
CA ARG A 3 -24.46 22.02 6.15
C ARG A 3 -23.50 22.80 7.06
N PRO A 4 -22.22 22.41 7.15
CA PRO A 4 -21.26 23.11 7.99
C PRO A 4 -21.10 24.55 7.52
N LYS A 5 -21.23 25.51 8.44
CA LYS A 5 -21.11 26.95 8.16
C LYS A 5 -19.67 27.40 7.91
N LYS A 6 -18.67 26.58 8.28
CA LYS A 6 -17.24 26.83 8.09
C LYS A 6 -16.50 25.53 7.78
N PHE A 7 -15.59 25.59 6.82
CA PHE A 7 -14.61 24.54 6.58
C PHE A 7 -13.43 24.75 7.53
N ALA A 8 -12.94 23.67 8.13
CA ALA A 8 -11.72 23.67 8.92
C ALA A 8 -10.65 22.88 8.16
N GLU A 9 -9.41 23.37 8.25
CA GLU A 9 -8.27 22.75 7.60
C GLU A 9 -7.75 21.57 8.42
N GLY A 10 -7.44 20.46 7.73
CA GLY A 10 -6.77 19.31 8.32
C GLY A 10 -5.42 19.00 7.68
N PHE A 11 -5.06 19.67 6.59
CA PHE A 11 -3.79 19.45 5.92
C PHE A 11 -2.69 20.22 6.65
N THR A 12 -2.23 19.64 7.74
CA THR A 12 -1.18 20.22 8.58
C THR A 12 0.09 19.38 8.49
N GLY A 13 1.21 19.91 8.99
CA GLY A 13 2.45 19.14 9.10
C GLY A 13 2.28 17.83 9.89
N ARG A 14 1.35 17.78 10.85
CA ARG A 14 1.02 16.55 11.59
C ARG A 14 0.41 15.48 10.70
N THR A 15 -0.50 15.87 9.80
CA THR A 15 -1.10 14.98 8.81
C THR A 15 -0.06 14.45 7.82
N VAL A 16 0.89 15.29 7.39
CA VAL A 16 1.99 14.88 6.51
C VAL A 16 2.88 13.83 7.19
N ILE A 17 3.24 14.04 8.46
CA ILE A 17 4.00 13.04 9.24
C ILE A 17 3.20 11.73 9.39
N GLY A 18 1.90 11.84 9.64
CA GLY A 18 0.98 10.69 9.65
C GLY A 18 0.99 9.90 8.34
N ALA A 19 0.95 10.60 7.20
CA ALA A 19 1.02 9.97 5.88
C ALA A 19 2.32 9.20 5.67
N PHE A 20 3.47 9.78 6.07
CA PHE A 20 4.76 9.09 6.00
C PHE A 20 4.84 7.88 6.91
N PHE A 21 4.28 7.96 8.12
CA PHE A 21 4.21 6.82 9.02
C PHE A 21 3.40 5.66 8.40
N VAL A 22 2.24 5.96 7.82
CA VAL A 22 1.44 4.96 7.09
C VAL A 22 2.25 4.33 5.95
N GLY A 23 2.85 5.17 5.10
CA GLY A 23 3.55 4.71 3.89
C GLY A 23 4.82 3.92 4.17
N PHE A 24 5.66 4.36 5.10
CA PHE A 24 6.98 3.76 5.32
C PHE A 24 7.03 2.73 6.45
N ILE A 25 6.08 2.75 7.38
CA ILE A 25 6.10 1.85 8.55
C ILE A 25 4.95 0.85 8.48
N MET A 26 3.72 1.33 8.35
CA MET A 26 2.55 0.45 8.39
C MET A 26 2.41 -0.39 7.12
N MET A 27 2.60 0.23 5.95
CA MET A 27 2.41 -0.45 4.67
C MET A 27 3.39 -1.62 4.46
N PRO A 28 4.72 -1.51 4.69
CA PRO A 28 5.63 -2.65 4.53
C PRO A 28 5.29 -3.80 5.48
N GLY A 29 4.91 -3.49 6.73
CA GLY A 29 4.45 -4.50 7.69
C GLY A 29 3.17 -5.20 7.24
N ALA A 30 2.20 -4.45 6.73
CA ALA A 30 0.95 -5.00 6.21
C ALA A 30 1.15 -5.85 4.96
N ILE A 31 2.03 -5.45 4.05
CA ILE A 31 2.43 -6.25 2.88
C ILE A 31 3.05 -7.57 3.34
N TYR A 32 4.04 -7.52 4.24
CA TYR A 32 4.70 -8.72 4.72
C TYR A 32 3.72 -9.73 5.35
N MET A 33 2.84 -9.24 6.23
CA MET A 33 1.81 -10.08 6.85
C MET A 33 0.83 -10.66 5.81
N GLY A 34 0.46 -9.89 4.79
CA GLY A 34 -0.37 -10.37 3.70
C GLY A 34 0.29 -11.46 2.86
N LEU A 35 1.60 -11.35 2.58
CA LEU A 35 2.34 -12.34 1.78
C LEU A 35 2.61 -13.64 2.55
N ILE A 36 3.02 -13.55 3.82
CA ILE A 36 3.46 -14.71 4.60
C ILE A 36 2.33 -15.36 5.38
N ALA A 37 1.50 -14.56 6.06
CA ALA A 37 0.42 -15.07 6.90
C ALA A 37 -0.91 -15.18 6.15
N GLY A 38 -1.02 -14.61 4.95
CA GLY A 38 -2.28 -14.54 4.21
C GLY A 38 -3.34 -13.65 4.88
N VAL A 39 -2.94 -12.85 5.89
CA VAL A 39 -3.84 -12.00 6.66
C VAL A 39 -3.61 -10.54 6.27
N SER A 40 -4.70 -9.85 5.91
CA SER A 40 -4.67 -8.41 5.68
C SER A 40 -4.77 -7.65 7.00
N LEU A 41 -3.84 -6.71 7.24
CA LEU A 41 -3.95 -5.75 8.35
C LEU A 41 -4.95 -4.61 8.04
N GLY A 42 -5.48 -4.54 6.81
CA GLY A 42 -6.37 -3.49 6.25
C GLY A 42 -6.89 -2.43 7.23
N ALA A 43 -8.15 -2.54 7.64
CA ALA A 43 -8.80 -1.56 8.50
C ALA A 43 -8.17 -1.43 9.91
N ALA A 44 -7.49 -2.46 10.40
CA ALA A 44 -6.82 -2.40 11.70
C ALA A 44 -5.62 -1.45 11.65
N ALA A 45 -4.87 -1.42 10.55
CA ALA A 45 -3.73 -0.52 10.37
C ALA A 45 -4.14 0.96 10.42
N GLU A 46 -5.31 1.30 9.89
CA GLU A 46 -5.87 2.66 9.92
C GLU A 46 -6.12 3.11 11.37
N TRP A 47 -6.88 2.32 12.13
CA TRP A 47 -7.24 2.66 13.51
C TRP A 47 -6.04 2.68 14.44
N VAL A 48 -5.11 1.74 14.30
CA VAL A 48 -3.87 1.71 15.09
C VAL A 48 -3.05 2.97 14.86
N THR A 49 -2.94 3.43 13.61
CA THR A 49 -2.24 4.68 13.29
C THR A 49 -2.91 5.88 13.96
N ILE A 50 -4.24 6.00 13.82
CA ILE A 50 -4.99 7.11 14.41
C ILE A 50 -4.86 7.12 15.93
N ILE A 51 -4.99 5.97 16.58
CA ILE A 51 -4.85 5.82 18.03
C ILE A 51 -3.44 6.25 18.45
N LEU A 52 -2.40 5.75 17.77
CA LEU A 52 -1.01 6.08 18.09
C LEU A 52 -0.73 7.58 17.96
N PHE A 53 -1.19 8.23 16.90
CA PHE A 53 -1.00 9.67 16.70
C PHE A 53 -1.84 10.51 17.66
N SER A 54 -3.07 10.09 17.97
CA SER A 54 -3.92 10.73 18.98
C SER A 54 -3.25 10.69 20.35
N GLU A 55 -2.69 9.54 20.74
CA GLU A 55 -1.97 9.40 22.01
C GLU A 55 -0.66 10.19 22.03
N LEU A 56 0.10 10.18 20.94
CA LEU A 56 1.33 10.97 20.83
C LEU A 56 1.06 12.48 20.95
N ALA A 57 0.01 12.97 20.28
CA ALA A 57 -0.40 14.37 20.39
C ALA A 57 -0.81 14.72 21.83
N ARG A 58 -1.63 13.86 22.46
CA ARG A 58 -2.08 14.04 23.85
C ARG A 58 -0.91 14.13 24.82
N ARG A 59 0.10 13.27 24.66
CA ARG A 59 1.34 13.30 25.47
C ARG A 59 2.20 14.52 25.22
N SER A 60 2.09 15.14 24.04
CA SER A 60 2.79 16.37 23.67
C SER A 60 2.00 17.63 24.08
N PHE A 61 1.02 17.50 24.98
CA PHE A 61 0.09 18.58 25.37
C PHE A 61 -0.64 19.24 24.20
N SER A 62 -0.84 18.49 23.11
CA SER A 62 -1.56 18.89 21.91
C SER A 62 -2.76 17.98 21.67
N ALA A 63 -3.67 18.37 20.77
CA ALA A 63 -4.76 17.52 20.33
C ALA A 63 -4.81 17.49 18.80
N LEU A 64 -5.10 16.32 18.23
CA LEU A 64 -5.46 16.20 16.82
C LEU A 64 -6.88 16.70 16.62
N THR A 65 -7.06 17.55 15.62
CA THR A 65 -8.39 17.98 15.17
C THR A 65 -9.10 16.84 14.47
N ARG A 66 -10.44 16.90 14.40
CA ARG A 66 -11.22 15.91 13.64
C ARG A 66 -10.78 15.84 12.18
N GLN A 67 -10.44 16.98 11.58
CA GLN A 67 -10.03 17.10 10.19
C GLN A 67 -8.70 16.40 9.92
N GLU A 68 -7.72 16.55 10.82
CA GLU A 68 -6.45 15.81 10.75
C GLU A 68 -6.68 14.31 10.89
N ILE A 69 -7.52 13.88 11.84
CA ILE A 69 -7.88 12.46 12.01
C ILE A 69 -8.54 11.91 10.74
N TYR A 70 -9.50 12.63 10.17
CA TYR A 70 -10.16 12.23 8.92
C TYR A 70 -9.19 12.11 7.75
N LEU A 71 -8.25 13.05 7.61
CA LEU A 71 -7.26 12.97 6.54
C LEU A 71 -6.29 11.81 6.75
N ILE A 72 -5.78 11.61 7.97
CA ILE A 72 -4.94 10.45 8.28
C ILE A 72 -5.69 9.14 8.01
N TYR A 73 -6.97 9.06 8.39
CA TYR A 73 -7.84 7.92 8.11
C TYR A 73 -7.95 7.64 6.61
N TYR A 74 -8.28 8.65 5.80
CA TYR A 74 -8.42 8.48 4.35
C TYR A 74 -7.10 8.16 3.66
N ILE A 75 -5.99 8.75 4.12
CA ILE A 75 -4.66 8.42 3.60
C ILE A 75 -4.31 6.98 3.94
N ALA A 76 -4.55 6.56 5.19
CA ALA A 76 -4.33 5.19 5.62
C ALA A 76 -5.17 4.22 4.80
N GLY A 77 -6.46 4.46 4.61
CA GLY A 77 -7.31 3.59 3.80
C GLY A 77 -6.98 3.60 2.31
N GLY A 78 -6.57 4.74 1.75
CA GLY A 78 -6.13 4.82 0.36
C GLY A 78 -4.83 4.06 0.09
N LEU A 79 -3.90 4.09 1.05
CA LEU A 79 -2.58 3.47 0.94
C LEU A 79 -2.57 1.99 1.36
N ALA A 80 -3.22 1.67 2.47
CA ALA A 80 -3.33 0.30 2.99
C ALA A 80 -4.49 -0.48 2.34
N GLY A 81 -5.35 0.21 1.60
CA GLY A 81 -6.48 -0.38 0.90
C GLY A 81 -6.07 -1.49 -0.05
N VAL A 82 -6.94 -2.49 -0.12
CA VAL A 82 -6.85 -3.62 -1.04
C VAL A 82 -7.32 -3.16 -2.43
N VAL A 83 -6.44 -3.25 -3.42
CA VAL A 83 -6.75 -2.88 -4.82
C VAL A 83 -6.41 -4.04 -5.76
N GLY A 84 -7.27 -4.26 -6.77
CA GLY A 84 -7.02 -5.24 -7.85
C GLY A 84 -7.35 -6.70 -7.52
N GLY A 85 -8.11 -6.97 -6.46
CA GLY A 85 -8.57 -8.33 -6.12
C GLY A 85 -7.59 -9.18 -5.31
N THR A 86 -6.38 -8.70 -5.01
CA THR A 86 -5.50 -9.33 -4.01
C THR A 86 -5.85 -8.85 -2.61
N MET A 87 -5.93 -9.73 -1.60
CA MET A 87 -6.10 -9.32 -0.20
C MET A 87 -4.85 -8.65 0.42
N LEU A 88 -3.98 -8.06 -0.40
CA LEU A 88 -2.72 -7.45 -0.01
C LEU A 88 -2.86 -5.93 0.14
N ALA A 89 -2.27 -5.38 1.21
CA ALA A 89 -2.15 -3.94 1.41
C ALA A 89 -1.12 -3.31 0.45
N GLY A 90 -1.14 -1.99 0.28
CA GLY A 90 -0.18 -1.26 -0.56
C GLY A 90 -0.76 -0.68 -1.85
N GLY A 91 -2.09 -0.65 -1.97
CA GLY A 91 -2.77 -0.05 -3.10
C GLY A 91 -2.41 -0.72 -4.43
N PRO A 92 -2.41 0.02 -5.56
CA PRO A 92 -2.14 -0.53 -6.88
C PRO A 92 -0.77 -1.22 -7.00
N PHE A 93 0.25 -0.71 -6.30
CA PHE A 93 1.59 -1.29 -6.33
C PHE A 93 1.72 -2.58 -5.50
N GLY A 94 0.81 -2.82 -4.55
CA GLY A 94 0.76 -4.08 -3.80
C GLY A 94 0.67 -5.30 -4.73
N GLN A 95 -0.09 -5.19 -5.83
CA GLN A 95 -0.19 -6.22 -6.87
C GLN A 95 1.17 -6.60 -7.47
N LEU A 96 1.99 -5.60 -7.79
CA LEU A 96 3.32 -5.85 -8.38
C LEU A 96 4.25 -6.55 -7.38
N VAL A 97 4.15 -6.18 -6.10
CA VAL A 97 4.88 -6.86 -5.02
C VAL A 97 4.40 -8.31 -4.88
N TRP A 98 3.10 -8.55 -4.97
CA TRP A 98 2.54 -9.90 -4.94
C TRP A 98 3.01 -10.75 -6.12
N HIS A 99 2.99 -10.22 -7.36
CA HIS A 99 3.51 -10.94 -8.53
C HIS A 99 5.00 -11.28 -8.39
N GLN A 100 5.81 -10.33 -7.92
CA GLN A 100 7.22 -10.58 -7.60
C GLN A 100 7.36 -11.72 -6.59
N TYR A 101 6.57 -11.70 -5.51
CA TYR A 101 6.62 -12.75 -4.49
C TYR A 101 6.28 -14.13 -5.07
N ILE A 102 5.24 -14.22 -5.91
CA ILE A 102 4.85 -15.48 -6.57
C ILE A 102 5.99 -16.02 -7.44
N VAL A 103 6.60 -15.17 -8.29
CA VAL A 103 7.72 -15.56 -9.16
C VAL A 103 8.88 -16.14 -8.36
N GLN A 104 9.15 -15.61 -7.16
CA GLN A 104 10.25 -16.06 -6.29
C GLN A 104 9.85 -17.15 -5.29
N SER A 105 8.58 -17.52 -5.22
CA SER A 105 8.07 -18.45 -4.20
C SER A 105 8.51 -19.88 -4.45
N GLN A 106 8.75 -20.64 -3.37
CA GLN A 106 9.02 -22.08 -3.46
C GLN A 106 7.85 -22.85 -4.07
N ALA A 107 6.61 -22.38 -3.88
CA ALA A 107 5.43 -22.97 -4.49
C ALA A 107 5.48 -22.88 -6.02
N ALA A 108 5.73 -21.69 -6.58
CA ALA A 108 5.83 -21.50 -8.02
C ALA A 108 6.97 -22.33 -8.64
N ALA A 109 8.13 -22.37 -7.96
CA ALA A 109 9.25 -23.19 -8.38
C ALA A 109 8.92 -24.70 -8.32
N GLY A 110 8.26 -25.16 -7.26
CA GLY A 110 7.86 -26.56 -7.09
C GLY A 110 6.82 -27.04 -8.11
N PHE A 111 5.94 -26.15 -8.56
CA PHE A 111 4.98 -26.43 -9.64
C PHE A 111 5.56 -26.22 -11.05
N GLY A 112 6.82 -25.77 -11.17
CA GLY A 112 7.46 -25.50 -12.46
C GLY A 112 6.82 -24.35 -13.25
N ILE A 113 6.04 -23.48 -12.61
CA ILE A 113 5.33 -22.38 -13.28
C ILE A 113 6.15 -21.09 -13.37
N THR A 114 7.27 -21.00 -12.64
CA THR A 114 8.08 -19.77 -12.57
C THR A 114 8.51 -19.24 -13.94
N GLU A 115 8.94 -20.13 -14.85
CA GLU A 115 9.39 -19.75 -16.20
C GLU A 115 8.24 -19.41 -17.16
N HIS A 116 7.01 -19.81 -16.82
CA HIS A 116 5.82 -19.58 -17.63
C HIS A 116 5.11 -18.26 -17.30
N ILE A 117 5.56 -17.54 -16.27
CA ILE A 117 4.99 -16.25 -15.90
C ILE A 117 5.44 -15.20 -16.93
N PRO A 118 4.50 -14.55 -17.64
CA PRO A 118 4.86 -13.57 -18.65
C PRO A 118 5.54 -12.33 -18.07
N SER A 119 6.45 -11.73 -18.84
CA SER A 119 7.19 -10.51 -18.45
C SER A 119 6.31 -9.27 -18.22
N TRP A 120 5.07 -9.27 -18.73
CA TRP A 120 4.10 -8.21 -18.45
C TRP A 120 3.38 -8.38 -17.10
N VAL A 121 3.49 -9.54 -16.45
CA VAL A 121 2.97 -9.78 -15.08
C VAL A 121 4.03 -9.40 -14.05
N ALA A 122 5.25 -9.92 -14.22
CA ALA A 122 6.41 -9.61 -13.40
C ALA A 122 7.72 -9.89 -14.16
N PRO A 123 8.82 -9.22 -13.82
CA PRO A 123 10.15 -9.59 -14.31
C PRO A 123 10.54 -11.02 -13.90
N ALA A 124 11.43 -11.65 -14.67
CA ALA A 124 11.94 -12.98 -14.35
C ALA A 124 12.65 -13.03 -12.99
N ALA A 125 12.61 -14.19 -12.32
CA ALA A 125 13.09 -14.38 -10.96
C ALA A 125 14.58 -14.04 -10.77
N ASP A 126 15.37 -14.27 -11.81
CA ASP A 126 16.82 -14.05 -11.90
C ASP A 126 17.20 -12.66 -12.43
N SER A 127 16.22 -11.84 -12.83
CA SER A 127 16.49 -10.53 -13.40
C SER A 127 17.07 -9.54 -12.38
N GLU A 128 17.91 -8.62 -12.85
CA GLU A 128 18.50 -7.56 -12.01
C GLU A 128 17.45 -6.68 -11.32
N ALA A 129 16.24 -6.57 -11.90
CA ALA A 129 15.12 -5.84 -11.31
C ALA A 129 14.70 -6.43 -9.96
N ILE A 130 14.69 -7.76 -9.87
CA ILE A 130 14.25 -8.51 -8.70
C ILE A 130 15.39 -8.59 -7.68
N THR A 131 16.60 -8.92 -8.13
CA THR A 131 17.79 -8.97 -7.26
C THR A 131 18.10 -7.60 -6.64
N GLY A 132 17.95 -6.53 -7.43
CA GLY A 132 18.15 -5.14 -6.99
C GLY A 132 17.03 -4.57 -6.13
N ARG A 133 15.93 -5.31 -5.91
CA ARG A 133 14.75 -4.92 -5.10
C ARG A 133 14.24 -3.51 -5.42
N SER A 134 14.22 -3.15 -6.70
CA SER A 134 13.89 -1.80 -7.16
C SER A 134 12.89 -1.83 -8.31
N PHE A 135 11.84 -1.02 -8.18
CA PHE A 135 10.86 -0.78 -9.25
C PHE A 135 11.37 0.15 -10.36
N LEU A 136 12.57 0.74 -10.21
CA LEU A 136 13.12 1.68 -11.18
C LEU A 136 13.79 1.00 -12.39
N HIS A 137 13.92 -0.32 -12.36
CA HIS A 137 14.52 -1.07 -13.47
C HIS A 137 13.56 -1.16 -14.67
N LYS A 138 14.11 -1.10 -15.90
CA LYS A 138 13.32 -1.10 -17.14
C LYS A 138 12.41 -2.32 -17.32
N ALA A 139 12.78 -3.45 -16.71
CA ALA A 139 11.96 -4.67 -16.73
C ALA A 139 10.58 -4.49 -16.06
N TRP A 140 10.41 -3.48 -15.21
CA TRP A 140 9.11 -3.15 -14.61
C TRP A 140 8.19 -2.32 -15.51
N ILE A 141 8.68 -1.80 -16.63
CA ILE A 141 7.87 -0.98 -17.55
C ILE A 141 6.63 -1.74 -18.03
N PRO A 142 6.71 -2.99 -18.53
CA PRO A 142 5.52 -3.69 -18.99
C PRO A 142 4.49 -3.96 -17.87
N PRO A 143 4.86 -4.49 -16.68
CA PRO A 143 3.92 -4.63 -15.57
C PRO A 143 3.28 -3.32 -15.10
N ILE A 144 4.07 -2.24 -15.01
CA ILE A 144 3.56 -0.92 -14.61
C ILE A 144 2.60 -0.38 -15.68
N ALA A 145 2.90 -0.57 -16.96
CA ALA A 145 2.02 -0.16 -18.05
C ALA A 145 0.66 -0.88 -17.99
N VAL A 146 0.67 -2.20 -17.74
CA VAL A 146 -0.57 -2.98 -17.53
C VAL A 146 -1.32 -2.49 -16.30
N LEU A 147 -0.62 -2.23 -15.20
CA LEU A 147 -1.23 -1.69 -13.99
C LEU A 147 -1.95 -0.36 -14.29
N VAL A 148 -1.24 0.61 -14.87
CA VAL A 148 -1.81 1.92 -15.20
C VAL A 148 -2.98 1.80 -16.18
N ALA A 149 -2.84 1.00 -17.24
CA ALA A 149 -3.93 0.75 -18.18
C ALA A 149 -5.16 0.15 -17.49
N SER A 150 -4.96 -0.83 -16.59
CA SER A 150 -6.05 -1.43 -15.83
C SER A 150 -6.75 -0.43 -14.89
N GLN A 151 -5.99 0.47 -14.26
CA GLN A 151 -6.55 1.51 -13.39
C GLN A 151 -7.36 2.54 -14.18
N VAL A 152 -6.92 2.90 -15.39
CA VAL A 152 -7.66 3.81 -16.28
C VAL A 152 -8.95 3.13 -16.77
N LEU A 153 -8.83 1.89 -17.27
CA LEU A 153 -9.98 1.13 -17.77
C LEU A 153 -11.03 0.84 -16.68
N ALA A 154 -10.60 0.62 -15.44
CA ALA A 154 -11.51 0.41 -14.32
C ALA A 154 -12.33 1.65 -13.91
N ARG A 155 -11.99 2.83 -14.44
CA ARG A 155 -12.65 4.11 -14.12
C ARG A 155 -13.55 4.62 -15.24
N VAL A 156 -13.50 4.00 -16.43
CA VAL A 156 -14.35 4.29 -17.60
C VAL A 156 -15.54 3.35 -17.59
#